data_AF-A0A8S9GE81-F1
#
_entry.id   AF-A0A8S9GE81-F1
#
_cell.length_a   1.000
_cell.length_b   1.000
_cell.length_c   1.000
_cell.angle_alpha   90.00
_cell.angle_beta   90.00
_cell.angle_gamma   90.00
#
_symmetry.space_group_name_H-M   'P 1'
#
loop_
_entity.id
_entity.type
_entity.pdbx_description
1 polymer ?
#
loop_
_entity_poly.entity_id
_entity_poly.type
_entity_poly.pdbx_seq_one_letter_code
_entity_poly.pdbx_strand_id
1 'polypeptide(L)'
;MMKRKEYEKGSLEPIPLKMKMVTHHQKEVFCEESKDNGVGSGDKSPGKLLNVLLPYDMEVETLSRLPGKSLMKFLCVSKNWYSLIRSQRFVASYYAAKPSRFIAAFTNSVFGKPERLFIMSGEEEEGTSSLVANLDMTIPSVTLPHGSAKFSSVHGFLACFELSKFIICNPSTGQVITFHCKAPGTSLGYDPVDDQFKALTQVTSIYDHNPSSMVHEVITLGRGGVVSRTQVTSPPHHPLTMGRCINGFIYYAAWAPVYGATPVFVCFDVRHERILSFITTPKDVLLRGAFTLLIEYKGKLAVVVPNCWEWGGSFNRFFLWILEDVTKHEWSKQTFELPLSLSFTLGAGDRMISQGTNKAGEIIFSPTTLTGRAQPFYVFYFNPDTKSMRRVRIHGVADTEEFWSRYGLTDVCCASFSPQHADSIASL
;
A
#
# COMPACT_ATOMS: atom_id res chain seq x y z
N MET A 1 26.18 -30.27 -48.89
CA MET A 1 25.97 -31.17 -47.74
C MET A 1 26.66 -30.52 -46.56
N MET A 2 26.06 -30.02 -45.46
CA MET A 2 24.81 -30.29 -44.76
C MET A 2 24.26 -28.99 -44.12
N LYS A 3 22.99 -28.72 -44.43
CA LYS A 3 21.88 -28.05 -43.73
C LYS A 3 22.13 -27.02 -42.59
N ARG A 4 21.77 -25.76 -42.90
CA ARG A 4 21.20 -24.75 -41.98
C ARG A 4 19.92 -25.30 -41.33
N LYS A 5 19.75 -25.08 -40.02
CA LYS A 5 18.45 -25.18 -39.34
C LYS A 5 17.90 -23.77 -39.11
N GLU A 6 16.80 -23.48 -39.77
CA GLU A 6 15.92 -22.33 -39.51
C GLU A 6 15.22 -22.56 -38.17
N TYR A 7 15.19 -21.54 -37.32
CA TYR A 7 14.34 -21.53 -36.13
C TYR A 7 12.96 -21.02 -36.54
N GLU A 8 11.97 -21.88 -36.43
CA GLU A 8 10.57 -21.56 -36.63
C GLU A 8 10.10 -20.49 -35.65
N LYS A 9 9.49 -19.45 -36.21
CA LYS A 9 8.74 -18.41 -35.52
C LYS A 9 7.50 -19.05 -34.89
N GLY A 10 7.54 -19.29 -33.58
CA GLY A 10 6.35 -19.60 -32.79
C GLY A 10 5.37 -18.44 -32.87
N SER A 11 4.28 -18.64 -33.61
CA SER A 11 3.12 -17.77 -33.69
C SER A 11 2.54 -17.53 -32.29
N LEU A 12 2.59 -16.28 -31.81
CA LEU A 12 1.77 -15.82 -30.69
C LEU A 12 0.31 -15.85 -31.14
N GLU A 13 -0.48 -16.76 -30.57
CA GLU A 13 -1.93 -16.70 -30.71
C GLU A 13 -2.46 -15.39 -30.07
N PRO A 14 -3.34 -14.65 -30.75
CA PRO A 14 -3.94 -13.45 -30.18
C PRO A 14 -5.04 -13.83 -29.19
N ILE A 15 -4.85 -13.51 -27.90
CA ILE A 15 -5.91 -13.60 -26.89
C ILE A 15 -6.77 -12.31 -26.95
N PRO A 16 -8.10 -12.41 -27.09
CA PRO A 16 -8.97 -11.25 -27.16
C PRO A 16 -9.55 -10.92 -25.78
N LEU A 17 -9.24 -9.75 -25.20
CA LEU A 17 -10.03 -9.22 -24.09
C LEU A 17 -10.27 -7.71 -24.22
N LYS A 18 -11.51 -7.39 -24.61
CA LYS A 18 -12.13 -6.08 -24.42
C LYS A 18 -12.23 -5.81 -22.91
N MET A 19 -11.70 -4.68 -22.47
CA MET A 19 -12.14 -4.02 -21.23
C MET A 19 -13.66 -3.82 -21.32
N LYS A 20 -14.42 -4.57 -20.52
CA LYS A 20 -15.80 -4.22 -20.17
C LYS A 20 -15.85 -3.95 -18.68
N MET A 21 -16.28 -2.73 -18.34
CA MET A 21 -16.78 -2.42 -17.00
C MET A 21 -17.83 -3.47 -16.61
N VAL A 22 -17.63 -4.12 -15.47
CA VAL A 22 -18.62 -5.02 -14.90
C VAL A 22 -19.69 -4.15 -14.24
N THR A 23 -20.79 -3.93 -14.95
CA THR A 23 -22.06 -3.51 -14.36
C THR A 23 -22.71 -4.73 -13.72
N HIS A 24 -22.94 -4.69 -12.41
CA HIS A 24 -23.68 -5.73 -11.69
C HIS A 24 -25.10 -5.87 -12.24
N HIS A 25 -25.44 -7.07 -12.75
CA HIS A 25 -26.83 -7.50 -12.90
C HIS A 25 -27.22 -8.27 -11.63
N GLN A 26 -28.22 -7.75 -10.91
CA GLN A 26 -28.95 -8.49 -9.88
C GLN A 26 -29.64 -9.68 -10.55
N LYS A 27 -29.29 -10.90 -10.11
CA LYS A 27 -30.15 -12.07 -10.29
C LYS A 27 -30.94 -12.23 -9.00
N GLU A 28 -32.23 -11.96 -9.07
CA GLU A 28 -33.20 -12.39 -8.06
C GLU A 28 -33.21 -13.93 -8.01
N VAL A 29 -33.01 -14.48 -6.83
CA VAL A 29 -33.26 -15.90 -6.54
C VAL A 29 -34.47 -15.95 -5.62
N PHE A 30 -35.58 -16.47 -6.14
CA PHE A 30 -36.77 -16.81 -5.38
C PHE A 30 -36.45 -17.96 -4.40
N CYS A 31 -36.75 -17.77 -3.11
CA CYS A 31 -36.82 -18.87 -2.16
C CYS A 31 -38.23 -19.47 -2.19
N GLU A 32 -38.31 -20.78 -2.45
CA GLU A 32 -39.53 -21.58 -2.28
C GLU A 32 -39.87 -21.71 -0.78
N GLU A 33 -41.11 -21.36 -0.43
CA GLU A 33 -41.69 -21.61 0.90
C GLU A 33 -42.08 -23.08 1.04
N SER A 34 -41.44 -23.80 1.97
CA SER A 34 -41.96 -25.10 2.44
C SER A 34 -43.11 -24.88 3.42
N LYS A 35 -44.33 -25.23 2.99
CA LYS A 35 -45.53 -25.32 3.84
C LYS A 35 -45.38 -26.48 4.83
N ASP A 36 -45.51 -26.18 6.12
CA ASP A 36 -45.70 -27.19 7.16
C ASP A 36 -47.12 -27.05 7.74
N ASN A 37 -47.91 -28.12 7.64
CA ASN A 37 -49.28 -28.22 8.15
C ASN A 37 -49.24 -28.70 9.60
N GLY A 38 -49.87 -27.93 10.49
CA GLY A 38 -49.85 -28.16 11.93
C GLY A 38 -50.58 -29.41 12.43
N VAL A 39 -50.48 -29.65 13.74
CA VAL A 39 -51.58 -29.89 14.70
C VAL A 39 -50.99 -29.70 16.11
N GLY A 40 -51.71 -28.97 16.96
CA GLY A 40 -51.23 -28.48 18.25
C GLY A 40 -51.35 -29.43 19.45
N SER A 41 -50.77 -28.99 20.56
CA SER A 41 -51.25 -29.22 21.93
C SER A 41 -50.47 -28.30 22.87
N GLY A 42 -51.18 -27.53 23.68
CA GLY A 42 -50.64 -26.46 24.50
C GLY A 42 -49.72 -26.91 25.63
N ASP A 43 -48.75 -26.07 25.94
CA ASP A 43 -48.29 -25.87 27.32
C ASP A 43 -47.77 -24.43 27.50
N LYS A 44 -48.04 -23.84 28.66
CA LYS A 44 -47.72 -22.44 29.01
C LYS A 44 -46.26 -22.36 29.49
N SER A 45 -45.42 -21.60 28.81
CA SER A 45 -44.13 -21.13 29.36
C SER A 45 -43.73 -19.75 28.77
N PRO A 46 -42.84 -19.01 29.44
CA PRO A 46 -42.97 -17.57 29.66
C PRO A 46 -42.49 -16.73 28.47
N GLY A 47 -43.14 -15.57 28.28
CA GLY A 47 -42.70 -14.43 27.48
C GLY A 47 -41.74 -14.76 26.35
N LYS A 48 -42.28 -15.07 25.16
CA LYS A 48 -41.52 -14.91 23.91
C LYS A 48 -41.02 -13.46 23.90
N LEU A 49 -39.76 -13.27 24.30
CA LEU A 49 -38.97 -12.12 23.88
C LEU A 49 -39.15 -12.10 22.38
N LEU A 50 -39.88 -11.09 21.89
CA LEU A 50 -39.88 -10.74 20.49
C LEU A 50 -38.42 -10.36 20.23
N ASN A 51 -37.60 -11.35 19.84
CA ASN A 51 -36.35 -11.07 19.16
C ASN A 51 -36.81 -10.35 17.89
N VAL A 52 -36.87 -9.03 17.96
CA VAL A 52 -36.91 -8.16 16.79
C VAL A 52 -35.62 -8.49 16.06
N LEU A 53 -35.69 -9.48 15.18
CA LEU A 53 -34.62 -9.78 14.25
C LEU A 53 -34.52 -8.53 13.39
N LEU A 54 -33.54 -7.69 13.68
CA LEU A 54 -33.13 -6.65 12.76
C LEU A 54 -32.85 -7.37 11.43
N PRO A 55 -33.43 -6.91 10.31
CA PRO A 55 -33.08 -7.46 9.00
C PRO A 55 -31.55 -7.45 8.86
N TYR A 56 -30.98 -8.53 8.32
CA TYR A 56 -29.52 -8.69 8.20
C TYR A 56 -28.83 -7.44 7.62
N ASP A 57 -29.45 -6.80 6.62
CA ASP A 57 -28.90 -5.60 6.00
C ASP A 57 -28.87 -4.39 6.95
N MET A 58 -29.82 -4.26 7.87
CA MET A 58 -29.81 -3.22 8.92
C MET A 58 -28.69 -3.45 9.94
N GLU A 59 -28.39 -4.71 10.28
CA GLU A 59 -27.23 -5.03 11.13
C GLU A 59 -25.93 -4.67 10.41
N VAL A 60 -25.79 -5.05 9.14
CA VAL A 60 -24.61 -4.72 8.32
C VAL A 60 -24.41 -3.21 8.25
N GLU A 61 -25.46 -2.45 7.95
CA GLU A 61 -25.40 -0.99 7.86
C GLU A 61 -25.08 -0.32 9.21
N THR A 62 -25.69 -0.81 10.30
CA THR A 62 -25.43 -0.26 11.64
C THR A 62 -23.99 -0.50 12.06
N LEU A 63 -23.47 -1.70 11.81
CA LEU A 63 -22.12 -2.09 12.21
C LEU A 63 -21.03 -1.51 11.31
N SER A 64 -21.30 -1.33 10.02
CA SER A 64 -20.33 -0.71 9.10
C SER A 64 -20.00 0.74 9.47
N ARG A 65 -20.90 1.43 10.16
CA ARG A 65 -20.68 2.80 10.68
C ARG A 65 -19.71 2.85 11.85
N LEU A 66 -19.52 1.76 12.58
CA LEU A 66 -18.65 1.73 13.77
C LEU A 66 -17.16 1.76 13.39
N PRO A 67 -16.27 2.23 14.28
CA PRO A 67 -14.83 2.07 14.10
C PRO A 67 -14.40 0.59 14.17
N GLY A 68 -13.37 0.22 13.40
CA GLY A 68 -12.84 -1.15 13.36
C GLY A 68 -12.48 -1.71 14.74
N LYS A 69 -11.88 -0.90 15.62
CA LYS A 69 -11.56 -1.28 17.01
C LYS A 69 -12.80 -1.67 17.82
N SER A 70 -13.93 -1.00 17.61
CA SER A 70 -15.20 -1.34 18.27
C SER A 70 -15.73 -2.68 17.75
N LEU A 71 -15.66 -2.90 16.44
CA LEU A 71 -16.03 -4.18 15.83
C LEU A 71 -15.16 -5.33 16.35
N MET A 72 -13.87 -5.11 16.56
CA MET A 72 -12.99 -6.13 17.15
C MET A 72 -13.43 -6.54 18.56
N LYS A 73 -13.96 -5.61 19.38
CA LYS A 73 -14.52 -5.93 20.69
C LYS A 73 -15.81 -6.74 20.57
N PHE A 74 -16.63 -6.46 19.56
CA PHE A 74 -17.90 -7.15 19.34
C PHE A 74 -17.76 -8.59 18.86
N LEU A 75 -16.59 -8.95 18.31
CA LEU A 75 -16.25 -10.35 18.05
C LEU A 75 -16.38 -11.24 19.30
N CYS A 76 -16.17 -10.68 20.49
CA CYS A 76 -16.23 -11.40 21.76
C CYS A 76 -17.62 -11.40 22.40
N VAL A 77 -18.59 -10.66 21.85
CA VAL A 77 -19.91 -10.46 22.47
C VAL A 77 -20.91 -11.54 22.06
N SER A 78 -20.86 -11.98 20.80
CA SER A 78 -21.81 -12.99 20.27
C SER A 78 -21.20 -13.78 19.12
N LYS A 79 -21.54 -15.07 19.03
CA LYS A 79 -21.15 -15.93 17.91
C LYS A 79 -21.73 -15.44 16.57
N ASN A 80 -22.93 -14.86 16.59
CA ASN A 80 -23.56 -14.31 15.39
C ASN A 80 -22.78 -13.09 14.89
N TRP A 81 -22.38 -12.19 15.79
CA TRP A 81 -21.60 -11.01 15.46
C TRP A 81 -20.18 -11.38 15.03
N TYR A 82 -19.59 -12.38 15.68
CA TYR A 82 -18.32 -12.96 15.24
C TYR A 82 -18.41 -13.44 13.78
N SER A 83 -19.43 -14.23 13.44
CA SER A 83 -19.65 -14.76 12.09
C SER A 83 -19.91 -13.63 11.08
N LEU A 84 -20.80 -12.70 11.43
CA LEU A 84 -21.16 -11.55 10.60
C LEU A 84 -19.94 -10.68 10.27
N ILE A 85 -19.24 -10.20 11.30
CA ILE A 85 -18.11 -9.27 11.16
C ILE A 85 -16.95 -9.92 10.41
N ARG A 86 -16.75 -11.24 10.55
CA ARG A 86 -15.69 -11.99 9.85
C ARG A 86 -16.10 -12.48 8.46
N SER A 87 -17.35 -12.28 8.05
CA SER A 87 -17.82 -12.67 6.71
C SER A 87 -17.22 -11.76 5.63
N GLN A 88 -16.88 -12.33 4.48
CA GLN A 88 -16.30 -11.57 3.36
C GLN A 88 -17.25 -10.46 2.89
N ARG A 89 -18.56 -10.73 2.86
CA ARG A 89 -19.60 -9.74 2.51
C ARG A 89 -19.55 -8.52 3.44
N PHE A 90 -19.45 -8.73 4.76
CA PHE A 90 -19.38 -7.62 5.71
C PHE A 90 -18.07 -6.85 5.58
N VAL A 91 -16.93 -7.54 5.45
CA VAL A 91 -15.61 -6.91 5.26
C VAL A 91 -15.60 -6.02 4.01
N ALA A 92 -16.11 -6.51 2.88
CA ALA A 92 -16.22 -5.75 1.64
C ALA A 92 -17.17 -4.55 1.78
N SER A 93 -18.31 -4.73 2.46
CA SER A 93 -19.27 -3.65 2.72
C SER A 93 -18.68 -2.57 3.63
N TYR A 94 -17.96 -2.98 4.68
CA TYR A 94 -17.23 -2.08 5.57
C TYR A 94 -16.18 -1.29 4.81
N TYR A 95 -15.35 -1.97 4.01
CA TYR A 95 -14.31 -1.34 3.19
C TYR A 95 -14.88 -0.29 2.23
N ALA A 96 -15.98 -0.62 1.54
CA ALA A 96 -16.63 0.28 0.59
C ALA A 96 -17.33 1.48 1.26
N ALA A 97 -17.86 1.30 2.47
CA ALA A 97 -18.58 2.34 3.19
C ALA A 97 -17.66 3.36 3.87
N LYS A 98 -16.41 3.00 4.15
CA LYS A 98 -15.49 3.88 4.88
C LYS A 98 -14.80 4.89 3.96
N PRO A 99 -14.74 6.17 4.35
CA PRO A 99 -13.88 7.11 3.66
C PRO A 99 -12.41 6.71 3.81
N SER A 100 -11.60 7.05 2.82
CA SER A 100 -10.14 6.93 2.94
C SER A 100 -9.63 8.01 3.89
N ARG A 101 -8.61 7.67 4.66
CA ARG A 101 -7.91 8.59 5.56
C ARG A 101 -6.42 8.66 5.19
N PHE A 102 -5.77 9.73 5.57
CA PHE A 102 -4.31 9.77 5.48
C PHE A 102 -3.69 9.05 6.67
N ILE A 103 -2.47 8.56 6.50
CA ILE A 103 -1.63 8.03 7.58
C ILE A 103 -0.31 8.77 7.59
N ALA A 104 0.09 9.22 8.78
CA ALA A 104 1.44 9.66 9.09
C ALA A 104 2.07 8.65 10.04
N ALA A 105 3.20 8.07 9.63
CA ALA A 105 3.93 7.09 10.42
C ALA A 105 5.35 7.58 10.65
N PHE A 106 5.85 7.48 11.88
CA PHE A 106 7.20 7.91 12.21
C PHE A 106 7.82 7.11 13.36
N THR A 107 9.14 7.12 13.43
CA THR A 107 9.93 6.49 14.49
C THR A 107 11.22 7.28 14.70
N ASN A 108 11.88 7.05 15.84
CA ASN A 108 13.24 7.55 16.06
C ASN A 108 14.19 7.09 14.93
N SER A 109 15.30 7.78 14.74
CA SER A 109 16.37 7.24 13.90
C SER A 109 16.93 5.93 14.47
N VAL A 110 17.65 5.16 13.64
CA VAL A 110 18.31 3.89 14.03
C VAL A 110 19.24 4.02 15.24
N PHE A 111 19.68 5.24 15.55
CA PHE A 111 20.53 5.53 16.72
C PHE A 111 19.76 6.04 17.94
N GLY A 112 18.48 6.38 17.77
CA GLY A 112 17.61 6.88 18.83
C GLY A 112 16.93 5.76 19.61
N LYS A 113 16.83 5.92 20.93
CA LYS A 113 16.04 5.05 21.82
C LYS A 113 14.95 5.88 22.52
N PRO A 114 13.74 5.32 22.74
CA PRO A 114 13.32 3.95 22.44
C PRO A 114 12.90 3.72 20.99
N GLU A 115 13.08 2.49 20.53
CA GLU A 115 12.65 1.99 19.22
C GLU A 115 11.13 1.79 19.22
N ARG A 116 10.42 2.57 18.41
CA ARG A 116 8.96 2.57 18.41
C ARG A 116 8.41 3.23 17.16
N LEU A 117 7.54 2.52 16.46
CA LEU A 117 6.77 3.07 15.36
C LEU A 117 5.45 3.65 15.88
N PHE A 118 5.21 4.91 15.58
CA PHE A 118 3.93 5.60 15.79
C PHE A 118 3.17 5.63 14.48
N ILE A 119 1.90 5.25 14.53
CA ILE A 119 0.99 5.30 13.38
C ILE A 119 -0.16 6.21 13.76
N MET A 120 -0.28 7.30 13.02
CA MET A 120 -1.29 8.32 13.23
C MET A 120 -2.12 8.48 11.97
N SER A 121 -3.38 8.87 12.13
CA SER A 121 -4.25 9.12 10.98
C SER A 121 -5.26 10.21 11.22
N GLY A 122 -5.77 10.75 10.12
CA GLY A 122 -6.83 11.73 10.12
C GLY A 122 -7.57 11.71 8.79
N GLU A 123 -8.73 12.35 8.78
CA GLU A 123 -9.55 12.47 7.58
C GLU A 123 -9.02 13.63 6.72
N GLU A 124 -9.02 13.46 5.40
CA GLU A 124 -8.74 14.57 4.49
C GLU A 124 -10.01 15.41 4.34
N GLU A 125 -9.94 16.67 4.74
CA GLU A 125 -10.98 17.67 4.47
C GLU A 125 -10.51 18.61 3.36
N GLU A 126 -11.29 18.72 2.29
CA GLU A 126 -10.94 19.58 1.15
C GLU A 126 -10.89 21.06 1.55
N GLY A 127 -9.91 21.79 1.00
CA GLY A 127 -9.79 23.23 1.17
C GLY A 127 -9.21 23.70 2.52
N THR A 128 -8.87 22.78 3.43
CA THR A 128 -8.29 23.14 4.73
C THR A 128 -6.77 23.35 4.65
N SER A 129 -6.26 24.30 5.44
CA SER A 129 -4.82 24.56 5.61
C SER A 129 -4.19 23.73 6.74
N SER A 130 -5.00 23.00 7.50
CA SER A 130 -4.56 22.20 8.63
C SER A 130 -5.46 20.98 8.82
N LEU A 131 -4.86 19.84 9.15
CA LEU A 131 -5.53 18.59 9.48
C LEU A 131 -5.06 18.10 10.85
N VAL A 132 -5.85 17.25 11.50
CA VAL A 132 -5.51 16.66 12.81
C VAL A 132 -5.29 15.17 12.64
N ALA A 133 -4.12 14.69 13.08
CA ALA A 133 -3.82 13.28 13.17
C ALA A 133 -3.99 12.78 14.62
N ASN A 134 -4.70 11.67 14.76
CA ASN A 134 -4.88 10.97 16.03
C ASN A 134 -3.96 9.75 16.08
N LEU A 135 -3.46 9.42 17.27
CA LEU A 135 -2.63 8.23 17.45
C LEU A 135 -3.51 6.98 17.37
N ASP A 136 -3.35 6.20 16.30
CA ASP A 136 -4.10 4.96 16.12
C ASP A 136 -3.45 3.81 16.89
N MET A 137 -2.15 3.63 16.70
CA MET A 137 -1.43 2.51 17.29
C MET A 137 0.07 2.79 17.37
N THR A 138 0.71 1.99 18.20
CA THR A 138 2.14 2.05 18.46
C THR A 138 2.71 0.64 18.38
N ILE A 139 3.77 0.45 17.60
CA ILE A 139 4.47 -0.84 17.51
C ILE A 139 5.83 -0.69 18.20
N PRO A 140 6.08 -1.40 19.33
CA PRO A 140 7.36 -1.35 20.01
C PRO A 140 8.45 -2.07 19.21
N SER A 141 9.71 -1.69 19.46
CA SER A 141 10.88 -2.36 18.86
C SER A 141 10.88 -2.34 17.33
N VAL A 142 10.45 -1.21 16.77
CA VAL A 142 10.46 -0.95 15.31
C VAL A 142 11.12 0.39 15.04
N THR A 143 12.20 0.33 14.25
CA THR A 143 12.94 1.50 13.78
C THR A 143 13.13 1.44 12.29
N LEU A 144 12.92 2.58 11.64
CA LEU A 144 13.00 2.70 10.20
C LEU A 144 14.39 3.15 9.80
N PRO A 145 14.98 2.55 8.74
CA PRO A 145 16.24 3.03 8.21
C PRO A 145 16.08 4.44 7.64
N HIS A 146 17.05 5.29 7.98
CA HIS A 146 17.06 6.69 7.54
C HIS A 146 17.06 6.78 6.01
N GLY A 147 16.10 7.54 5.48
CA GLY A 147 16.15 7.99 4.11
C GLY A 147 15.62 7.04 3.02
N SER A 148 15.14 5.84 3.35
CA SER A 148 14.55 4.92 2.37
C SER A 148 13.27 4.23 2.85
N ALA A 149 12.88 4.43 4.10
CA ALA A 149 11.71 3.79 4.68
C ALA A 149 10.41 4.39 4.15
N LYS A 150 9.77 3.66 3.23
CA LYS A 150 8.37 3.89 2.83
C LYS A 150 7.51 2.78 3.42
N PHE A 151 6.42 3.15 4.07
CA PHE A 151 5.34 2.19 4.29
C PHE A 151 4.60 1.96 2.98
N SER A 152 4.29 0.71 2.71
CA SER A 152 3.34 0.37 1.66
C SER A 152 1.96 0.25 2.28
N SER A 153 1.05 1.15 1.90
CA SER A 153 -0.38 1.01 2.19
C SER A 153 -1.00 0.16 1.10
N VAL A 154 -1.46 -1.04 1.44
CA VAL A 154 -2.06 -1.99 0.50
C VAL A 154 -3.37 -2.50 1.11
N HIS A 155 -4.49 -2.11 0.51
CA HIS A 155 -5.83 -2.61 0.86
C HIS A 155 -6.15 -2.61 2.37
N GLY A 156 -5.78 -1.52 3.05
CA GLY A 156 -6.02 -1.30 4.49
C GLY A 156 -5.00 -1.89 5.45
N PHE A 157 -3.90 -2.44 4.92
CA PHE A 157 -2.73 -2.82 5.69
C PHE A 157 -1.56 -1.90 5.38
N LEU A 158 -0.75 -1.64 6.40
CA LEU A 158 0.56 -1.00 6.27
C LEU A 158 1.64 -2.05 6.40
N ALA A 159 2.60 -2.04 5.48
CA ALA A 159 3.76 -2.90 5.54
C ALA A 159 5.05 -2.09 5.59
N CYS A 160 6.00 -2.53 6.42
CA CYS A 160 7.38 -2.09 6.39
C CYS A 160 8.34 -3.25 6.59
N PHE A 161 9.59 -2.99 6.22
CA PHE A 161 10.69 -3.93 6.36
C PHE A 161 11.72 -3.35 7.33
N GLU A 162 12.05 -4.14 8.35
CA GLU A 162 13.08 -3.83 9.33
C GLU A 162 14.11 -4.96 9.37
N LEU A 163 15.30 -4.71 8.82
CA LEU A 163 16.45 -5.64 8.78
C LEU A 163 16.18 -6.99 8.10
N SER A 164 15.51 -7.90 8.79
CA SER A 164 15.11 -9.23 8.30
C SER A 164 13.66 -9.57 8.64
N LYS A 165 12.93 -8.61 9.22
CA LYS A 165 11.53 -8.76 9.64
C LYS A 165 10.66 -7.95 8.69
N PHE A 166 9.63 -8.59 8.17
CA PHE A 166 8.54 -7.90 7.50
C PHE A 166 7.39 -7.75 8.48
N ILE A 167 6.97 -6.50 8.69
CA ILE A 167 5.95 -6.13 9.66
C ILE A 167 4.76 -5.62 8.88
N ILE A 168 3.60 -6.23 9.11
CA ILE A 168 2.32 -5.83 8.52
C ILE A 168 1.39 -5.49 9.67
N CYS A 169 0.74 -4.34 9.60
CA CYS A 169 -0.21 -3.92 10.59
C CYS A 169 -1.49 -3.35 9.97
N ASN A 170 -2.58 -3.46 10.72
CA ASN A 170 -3.85 -2.85 10.38
C ASN A 170 -4.20 -1.80 11.46
N PRO A 171 -4.04 -0.50 11.16
CA PRO A 171 -4.32 0.55 12.13
C PRO A 171 -5.78 0.59 12.60
N SER A 172 -6.70 0.11 11.77
CA SER A 172 -8.15 0.08 12.04
C SER A 172 -8.53 -0.97 13.10
N THR A 173 -7.78 -2.07 13.16
CA THR A 173 -8.04 -3.18 14.10
C THR A 173 -7.00 -3.32 15.19
N GLY A 174 -5.82 -2.70 15.01
CA GLY A 174 -4.65 -2.86 15.88
C GLY A 174 -3.89 -4.17 15.66
N GLN A 175 -4.24 -4.96 14.63
CA GLN A 175 -3.54 -6.22 14.33
C GLN A 175 -2.11 -5.93 13.86
N VAL A 176 -1.15 -6.73 14.34
CA VAL A 176 0.25 -6.71 13.90
C VAL A 176 0.71 -8.13 13.63
N ILE A 177 1.35 -8.34 12.49
CA ILE A 177 1.94 -9.60 12.07
C ILE A 177 3.38 -9.32 11.69
N THR A 178 4.28 -10.12 12.26
CA THR A 178 5.71 -9.99 12.02
C THR A 178 6.27 -11.37 11.71
N PHE A 179 7.04 -11.47 10.63
CA PHE A 179 7.73 -12.70 10.28
C PHE A 179 9.09 -12.41 9.65
N HIS A 180 9.98 -13.40 9.73
CA HIS A 180 11.30 -13.31 9.13
C HIS A 180 11.25 -13.58 7.63
N CYS A 181 12.00 -12.77 6.89
CA CYS A 181 12.23 -12.90 5.45
C CYS A 181 13.67 -13.35 5.20
N LYS A 182 13.87 -14.11 4.11
CA LYS A 182 15.18 -14.66 3.74
C LYS A 182 16.14 -13.62 3.17
N ALA A 183 15.64 -12.47 2.74
CA ALA A 183 16.41 -11.42 2.10
C ALA A 183 15.77 -10.04 2.35
N PRO A 184 16.53 -8.95 2.21
CA PRO A 184 15.99 -7.61 2.26
C PRO A 184 15.10 -7.30 1.04
N GLY A 185 14.19 -6.35 1.21
CA GLY A 185 13.42 -5.79 0.10
C GLY A 185 12.08 -6.46 -0.19
N THR A 186 11.43 -6.99 0.84
CA THR A 186 10.10 -7.60 0.72
C THR A 186 9.03 -6.55 0.40
N SER A 187 8.14 -6.89 -0.54
CA SER A 187 7.02 -6.03 -0.97
C SER A 187 5.68 -6.71 -0.73
N LEU A 188 4.69 -5.97 -0.22
CA LEU A 188 3.33 -6.48 -0.02
C LEU A 188 2.50 -6.29 -1.29
N GLY A 189 1.81 -7.33 -1.71
CA GLY A 189 0.82 -7.34 -2.79
C GLY A 189 -0.54 -7.84 -2.30
N TYR A 190 -1.58 -7.45 -3.02
CA TYR A 190 -2.95 -7.88 -2.80
C TYR A 190 -3.58 -8.31 -4.12
N ASP A 191 -4.09 -9.53 -4.17
CA ASP A 191 -4.92 -10.03 -5.27
C ASP A 191 -6.39 -9.71 -5.01
N PRO A 192 -7.00 -8.79 -5.79
CA PRO A 192 -8.39 -8.40 -5.61
C PRO A 192 -9.39 -9.46 -6.10
N VAL A 193 -8.95 -10.49 -6.83
CA VAL A 193 -9.85 -11.53 -7.36
C VAL A 193 -10.09 -12.63 -6.33
N ASP A 194 -9.00 -13.21 -5.81
CA ASP A 194 -9.08 -14.29 -4.83
C ASP A 194 -9.05 -13.77 -3.37
N ASP A 195 -8.99 -12.44 -3.18
CA ASP A 195 -8.96 -11.73 -1.89
C ASP A 195 -7.80 -12.19 -0.99
N GLN A 196 -6.59 -12.24 -1.58
CA GLN A 196 -5.40 -12.76 -0.93
C GLN A 196 -4.27 -11.75 -0.86
N PHE A 197 -3.60 -11.70 0.28
CA PHE A 197 -2.38 -10.92 0.45
C PHE A 197 -1.16 -11.83 0.30
N LYS A 198 -0.15 -11.33 -0.41
CA LYS A 198 1.10 -12.05 -0.59
C LYS A 198 2.27 -11.10 -0.43
N ALA A 199 3.34 -11.56 0.19
CA ALA A 199 4.60 -10.82 0.27
C ALA A 199 5.63 -11.44 -0.68
N LEU A 200 6.23 -10.62 -1.53
CA LEU A 200 7.24 -11.02 -2.52
C LEU A 200 8.63 -10.64 -2.00
N THR A 201 9.54 -11.60 -1.91
CA THR A 201 10.94 -11.40 -1.50
C THR A 201 11.87 -12.02 -2.54
N GLN A 202 12.81 -11.24 -3.10
CA GLN A 202 13.87 -11.82 -3.93
C GLN A 202 14.95 -12.44 -3.04
N VAL A 203 15.16 -13.75 -3.17
CA VAL A 203 16.10 -14.51 -2.32
C VAL A 203 17.49 -14.58 -2.92
N THR A 204 17.60 -14.59 -4.26
CA THR A 204 18.90 -14.56 -4.93
C THR A 204 19.66 -13.28 -4.58
N SER A 205 20.91 -13.46 -4.14
CA SER A 205 21.74 -12.35 -3.67
C SER A 205 21.98 -11.35 -4.79
N ILE A 206 21.89 -10.06 -4.46
CA ILE A 206 22.30 -8.99 -5.38
C ILE A 206 23.80 -9.00 -5.68
N TYR A 207 24.58 -9.72 -4.88
CA TYR A 207 26.03 -9.89 -5.03
C TYR A 207 26.41 -11.14 -5.82
N ASP A 208 25.45 -12.01 -6.16
CA ASP A 208 25.73 -13.14 -7.03
C ASP A 208 26.01 -12.61 -8.45
N HIS A 209 27.24 -12.81 -8.92
CA HIS A 209 27.64 -12.36 -10.24
C HIS A 209 26.98 -13.23 -11.32
N ASN A 210 26.05 -12.64 -12.07
CA ASN A 210 25.35 -13.22 -13.22
C ASN A 210 24.64 -14.56 -12.92
N PRO A 211 23.59 -14.57 -12.08
CA PRO A 211 22.83 -15.78 -11.85
C PRO A 211 22.10 -16.18 -13.13
N SER A 212 21.97 -17.48 -13.40
CA SER A 212 21.20 -17.98 -14.55
C SER A 212 19.69 -17.73 -14.42
N SER A 213 19.19 -17.59 -13.19
CA SER A 213 17.81 -17.24 -12.86
C SER A 213 17.74 -16.55 -11.50
N MET A 214 16.73 -15.72 -11.30
CA MET A 214 16.38 -15.18 -9.98
C MET A 214 15.40 -16.12 -9.29
N VAL A 215 15.56 -16.30 -7.99
CA VAL A 215 14.62 -17.00 -7.11
C VAL A 215 13.88 -15.98 -6.25
N HIS A 216 12.56 -16.03 -6.29
CA HIS A 216 11.68 -15.25 -5.45
C HIS A 216 10.94 -16.19 -4.50
N GLU A 217 10.81 -15.77 -3.26
CA GLU A 217 9.90 -16.37 -2.28
C GLU A 217 8.61 -15.56 -2.25
N VAL A 218 7.50 -16.24 -2.48
CA VAL A 218 6.15 -15.69 -2.32
C VAL A 218 5.58 -16.25 -1.03
N ILE A 219 5.18 -15.35 -0.15
CA ILE A 219 4.66 -15.68 1.19
C ILE A 219 3.19 -15.33 1.20
N THR A 220 2.33 -16.34 1.20
CA THR A 220 0.86 -16.14 1.24
C THR A 220 0.42 -15.91 2.67
N LEU A 221 -0.36 -14.85 2.86
CA LEU A 221 -0.84 -14.38 4.15
C LEU A 221 -2.33 -14.67 4.28
N GLY A 222 -2.75 -15.05 5.48
CA GLY A 222 -4.13 -15.34 5.78
C GLY A 222 -4.31 -15.57 7.28
N ARG A 223 -5.55 -15.43 7.75
CA ARG A 223 -5.95 -15.39 9.17
C ARG A 223 -4.96 -16.05 10.15
N GLY A 224 -4.14 -15.24 10.80
CA GLY A 224 -3.15 -15.65 11.79
C GLY A 224 -1.70 -15.55 11.34
N GLY A 225 -1.43 -15.06 10.13
CA GLY A 225 -0.10 -14.73 9.64
C GLY A 225 0.28 -15.47 8.37
N VAL A 226 1.47 -16.08 8.39
CA VAL A 226 2.02 -16.79 7.23
C VAL A 226 1.33 -18.14 7.08
N VAL A 227 0.66 -18.35 5.95
CA VAL A 227 -0.03 -19.60 5.62
C VAL A 227 0.88 -20.54 4.85
N SER A 228 1.61 -20.02 3.86
CA SER A 228 2.53 -20.82 3.04
C SER A 228 3.66 -19.98 2.45
N ARG A 229 4.70 -20.67 1.99
CA ARG A 229 5.84 -20.07 1.27
C ARG A 229 6.11 -20.89 0.02
N THR A 230 6.04 -20.25 -1.14
CA THR A 230 6.35 -20.85 -2.43
C THR A 230 7.59 -20.19 -3.03
N GLN A 231 8.31 -20.91 -3.89
CA GLN A 231 9.43 -20.35 -4.63
C GLN A 231 9.08 -20.31 -6.11
N VAL A 232 9.36 -19.17 -6.73
CA VAL A 232 9.17 -18.95 -8.17
C VAL A 232 10.45 -18.42 -8.77
N THR A 233 10.75 -18.85 -9.98
CA THR A 233 11.95 -18.41 -10.71
C THR A 233 11.59 -17.39 -11.77
N SER A 234 12.56 -16.55 -12.12
CA SER A 234 12.40 -15.61 -13.22
C SER A 234 13.70 -15.34 -13.96
N PRO A 235 13.64 -14.64 -15.11
CA PRO A 235 14.83 -14.12 -15.77
C PRO A 235 15.70 -13.26 -14.83
N PRO A 236 17.02 -13.24 -15.05
CA PRO A 236 17.96 -12.42 -14.26
C PRO A 236 17.63 -10.93 -14.28
N HIS A 237 17.61 -10.32 -13.08
CA HIS A 237 17.49 -8.88 -12.89
C HIS A 237 17.88 -8.48 -11.46
N HIS A 238 18.20 -7.20 -11.25
CA HIS A 238 18.62 -6.67 -9.95
C HIS A 238 17.69 -5.52 -9.52
N PRO A 239 16.82 -5.72 -8.50
CA PRO A 239 15.91 -4.69 -8.02
C PRO A 239 16.62 -3.41 -7.58
N LEU A 240 16.04 -2.28 -7.95
CA LEU A 240 16.47 -0.93 -7.59
C LEU A 240 15.58 -0.31 -6.51
N THR A 241 14.29 -0.60 -6.56
CA THR A 241 13.29 0.01 -5.69
C THR A 241 12.48 -1.06 -4.98
N MET A 242 11.82 -0.67 -3.89
CA MET A 242 10.76 -1.49 -3.32
C MET A 242 9.56 -1.57 -4.28
N GLY A 243 8.84 -2.67 -4.18
CA GLY A 243 7.63 -2.92 -4.96
C GLY A 243 6.45 -2.09 -4.49
N ARG A 244 5.69 -1.57 -5.45
CA ARG A 244 4.42 -0.89 -5.24
C ARG A 244 3.29 -1.76 -5.79
N CYS A 245 2.34 -2.13 -4.94
CA CYS A 245 1.14 -2.84 -5.36
C CYS A 245 0.12 -1.86 -5.95
N ILE A 246 -0.32 -2.09 -7.19
CA ILE A 246 -1.37 -1.35 -7.88
C ILE A 246 -2.24 -2.38 -8.62
N ASN A 247 -3.54 -2.43 -8.32
CA ASN A 247 -4.53 -3.25 -9.03
C ASN A 247 -4.16 -4.74 -9.21
N GLY A 248 -3.58 -5.39 -8.20
CA GLY A 248 -3.19 -6.81 -8.29
C GLY A 248 -1.77 -7.07 -8.80
N PHE A 249 -1.02 -6.02 -9.12
CA PHE A 249 0.33 -6.14 -9.66
C PHE A 249 1.33 -5.40 -8.77
N ILE A 250 2.50 -6.02 -8.54
CA ILE A 250 3.64 -5.36 -7.89
C ILE A 250 4.57 -4.81 -8.95
N TYR A 251 4.81 -3.50 -8.90
CA TYR A 251 5.75 -2.81 -9.78
C TYR A 251 7.00 -2.39 -9.02
N TYR A 252 8.18 -2.71 -9.55
CA TYR A 252 9.46 -2.21 -9.03
C TYR A 252 10.44 -1.98 -10.18
N ALA A 253 11.37 -1.03 -10.00
CA ALA A 253 12.45 -0.84 -10.94
C ALA A 253 13.55 -1.88 -10.73
N ALA A 254 14.24 -2.27 -11.80
CA ALA A 254 15.37 -3.19 -11.76
C ALA A 254 16.35 -2.94 -12.91
N TRP A 255 17.60 -3.36 -12.75
CA TRP A 255 18.54 -3.53 -13.88
C TRP A 255 18.31 -4.91 -14.49
N ALA A 256 18.19 -4.99 -15.81
CA ALA A 256 18.04 -6.27 -16.51
C ALA A 256 18.83 -6.29 -17.83
N PRO A 257 19.43 -7.43 -18.22
CA PRO A 257 19.45 -8.70 -17.49
C PRO A 257 20.55 -8.77 -16.41
N VAL A 258 21.52 -7.85 -16.45
CA VAL A 258 22.67 -7.83 -15.55
C VAL A 258 22.77 -6.51 -14.79
N TYR A 259 23.48 -6.51 -13.68
CA TYR A 259 23.81 -5.30 -12.95
C TYR A 259 24.51 -4.30 -13.87
N GLY A 260 24.12 -3.03 -13.85
CA GLY A 260 24.72 -2.02 -14.73
C GLY A 260 24.10 -1.90 -16.14
N ALA A 261 23.15 -2.78 -16.51
CA ALA A 261 22.45 -2.75 -17.81
C ALA A 261 21.37 -1.64 -17.97
N THR A 262 20.43 -1.82 -18.90
CA THR A 262 19.32 -0.86 -19.08
C THR A 262 18.31 -1.05 -17.95
N PRO A 263 17.92 0.02 -17.25
CA PRO A 263 16.95 -0.10 -16.17
C PRO A 263 15.54 -0.24 -16.75
N VAL A 264 14.72 -1.08 -16.13
CA VAL A 264 13.36 -1.47 -16.54
C VAL A 264 12.43 -1.47 -15.34
N PHE A 265 11.12 -1.47 -15.57
CA PHE A 265 10.14 -1.81 -14.55
C PHE A 265 9.72 -3.27 -14.67
N VAL A 266 9.74 -3.99 -13.56
CA VAL A 266 9.20 -5.34 -13.46
C VAL A 266 7.75 -5.26 -13.05
N CYS A 267 6.88 -5.96 -13.77
CA CYS A 267 5.47 -6.15 -13.44
C CYS A 267 5.25 -7.59 -12.96
N PHE A 268 5.06 -7.78 -11.66
CA PHE A 268 4.77 -9.08 -11.06
C PHE A 268 3.27 -9.22 -10.79
N ASP A 269 2.67 -10.30 -11.28
CA ASP A 269 1.28 -10.68 -11.05
C ASP A 269 1.15 -11.42 -9.71
N VAL A 270 0.45 -10.81 -8.76
CA VAL A 270 0.28 -11.36 -7.40
C VAL A 270 -0.54 -12.64 -7.43
N ARG A 271 -1.55 -12.70 -8.29
CA ARG A 271 -2.46 -13.84 -8.38
C ARG A 271 -1.74 -15.06 -8.94
N HIS A 272 -1.11 -14.90 -10.11
CA HIS A 272 -0.44 -15.98 -10.82
C HIS A 272 1.02 -16.21 -10.39
N GLU A 273 1.52 -15.45 -9.42
CA GLU A 273 2.85 -15.56 -8.82
C GLU A 273 3.99 -15.55 -9.87
N ARG A 274 3.92 -14.67 -10.86
CA ARG A 274 4.89 -14.62 -11.96
C ARG A 274 5.14 -13.21 -12.48
N ILE A 275 6.33 -13.00 -13.05
CA ILE A 275 6.61 -11.78 -13.79
C ILE A 275 5.88 -11.83 -15.14
N LEU A 276 5.09 -10.80 -15.43
CA LEU A 276 4.38 -10.65 -16.70
C LEU A 276 5.20 -9.92 -17.75
N SER A 277 5.89 -8.85 -17.35
CA SER A 277 6.62 -7.99 -18.27
C SER A 277 7.83 -7.33 -17.62
N PHE A 278 8.85 -7.14 -18.43
CA PHE A 278 9.96 -6.22 -18.20
C PHE A 278 9.73 -4.99 -19.07
N ILE A 279 9.15 -3.96 -18.47
CA ILE A 279 8.69 -2.75 -19.14
C ILE A 279 9.90 -1.85 -19.37
N THR A 280 10.21 -1.60 -20.64
CA THR A 280 11.26 -0.67 -21.04
C THR A 280 10.84 0.76 -20.69
N THR A 281 11.78 1.56 -20.23
CA THR A 281 11.51 2.94 -19.81
C THR A 281 12.49 3.92 -20.44
N PRO A 282 12.08 5.17 -20.72
CA PRO A 282 13.01 6.24 -21.07
C PRO A 282 14.08 6.41 -19.98
N LYS A 283 15.31 6.77 -20.39
CA LYS A 283 16.46 6.96 -19.48
C LYS A 283 16.16 7.92 -18.33
N ASP A 284 15.34 8.92 -18.60
CA ASP A 284 14.97 9.99 -17.66
C ASP A 284 14.14 9.50 -16.46
N VAL A 285 13.43 8.37 -16.58
CA VAL A 285 12.48 7.90 -15.55
C VAL A 285 13.19 7.39 -14.31
N LEU A 286 14.35 6.74 -14.50
CA LEU A 286 15.12 6.09 -13.42
C LEU A 286 16.40 6.85 -13.08
N LEU A 287 16.48 8.15 -13.42
CA LEU A 287 17.62 9.03 -13.11
C LEU A 287 17.99 9.07 -11.62
N ARG A 288 17.04 8.76 -10.74
CA ARG A 288 17.24 8.80 -9.28
C ARG A 288 17.53 7.42 -8.68
N GLY A 289 17.60 6.36 -9.49
CA GLY A 289 17.92 5.01 -9.03
C GLY A 289 17.01 4.56 -7.89
N ALA A 290 17.60 4.24 -6.73
CA ALA A 290 16.87 3.82 -5.53
C ALA A 290 15.92 4.90 -4.97
N PHE A 291 16.13 6.19 -5.28
CA PHE A 291 15.27 7.30 -4.86
C PHE A 291 14.09 7.54 -5.81
N THR A 292 13.85 6.65 -6.77
CA THR A 292 12.70 6.74 -7.67
C THR A 292 11.39 6.72 -6.88
N LEU A 293 10.49 7.66 -7.23
CA LEU A 293 9.24 7.87 -6.52
C LEU A 293 8.08 7.25 -7.31
N LEU A 294 7.87 5.94 -7.08
CA LEU A 294 6.71 5.23 -7.64
C LEU A 294 5.44 5.65 -6.91
N ILE A 295 4.44 6.05 -7.66
CA ILE A 295 3.11 6.38 -7.16
C ILE A 295 2.03 5.72 -8.02
N GLU A 296 0.85 5.60 -7.43
CA GLU A 296 -0.38 5.39 -8.19
C GLU A 296 -0.95 6.75 -8.59
N TYR A 297 -1.13 6.95 -9.89
CA TYR A 297 -1.73 8.16 -10.46
C TYR A 297 -2.89 7.75 -11.37
N LYS A 298 -4.13 8.09 -10.98
CA LYS A 298 -5.35 7.73 -11.72
C LYS A 298 -5.43 6.23 -12.06
N GLY A 299 -5.08 5.36 -11.10
CA GLY A 299 -5.09 3.91 -11.26
C GLY A 299 -3.96 3.32 -12.10
N LYS A 300 -3.00 4.14 -12.54
CA LYS A 300 -1.83 3.72 -13.33
C LYS A 300 -0.54 3.88 -12.53
N LEU A 301 0.48 3.11 -12.90
CA LEU A 301 1.83 3.33 -12.41
C LEU A 301 2.35 4.67 -12.95
N ALA A 302 2.83 5.52 -12.05
CA ALA A 302 3.51 6.74 -12.41
C ALA A 302 4.78 6.95 -11.57
N VAL A 303 5.69 7.76 -12.12
CA VAL A 303 6.97 8.08 -11.53
C VAL A 303 7.13 9.59 -11.45
N VAL A 304 7.41 10.09 -10.25
CA VAL A 304 7.76 11.49 -10.02
C VAL A 304 9.28 11.63 -10.02
N VAL A 305 9.81 12.44 -10.94
CA VAL A 305 11.25 12.70 -11.08
C VAL A 305 11.53 14.18 -10.78
N PRO A 306 12.01 14.50 -9.56
CA PRO A 306 12.41 15.86 -9.21
C PRO A 306 13.55 16.36 -10.09
N ASN A 307 13.39 17.52 -10.71
CA ASN A 307 14.43 18.18 -11.50
C ASN A 307 15.34 19.03 -10.59
N CYS A 308 16.14 18.38 -9.76
CA CYS A 308 17.23 18.98 -9.01
C CYS A 308 18.56 18.80 -9.74
N TRP A 309 19.45 19.78 -9.64
CA TRP A 309 20.86 19.63 -10.05
C TRP A 309 21.58 18.75 -9.04
N GLU A 310 22.65 18.06 -9.42
CA GLU A 310 23.36 17.09 -8.56
C GLU A 310 23.81 17.66 -7.20
N TRP A 311 23.95 18.99 -7.10
CA TRP A 311 24.34 19.73 -5.89
C TRP A 311 23.23 20.64 -5.34
N GLY A 312 22.06 20.68 -5.98
CA GLY A 312 20.94 21.51 -5.57
C GLY A 312 20.11 20.81 -4.51
N GLY A 313 20.10 21.33 -3.28
CA GLY A 313 19.31 20.77 -2.16
C GLY A 313 17.79 20.98 -2.27
N SER A 314 17.28 21.44 -3.42
CA SER A 314 15.85 21.64 -3.65
C SER A 314 15.47 21.52 -5.13
N PHE A 315 14.18 21.36 -5.41
CA PHE A 315 13.61 21.36 -6.74
C PHE A 315 12.32 22.20 -6.78
N ASN A 316 12.17 22.98 -7.84
CA ASN A 316 10.94 23.70 -8.16
C ASN A 316 10.28 23.17 -9.45
N ARG A 317 10.82 22.10 -10.04
CA ARG A 317 10.28 21.46 -11.24
C ARG A 317 10.38 19.96 -11.09
N PHE A 318 9.40 19.23 -11.59
CA PHE A 318 9.47 17.77 -11.65
C PHE A 318 8.83 17.25 -12.94
N PHE A 319 9.21 16.04 -13.32
CA PHE A 319 8.59 15.30 -14.43
C PHE A 319 7.68 14.22 -13.84
N LEU A 320 6.45 14.15 -14.35
CA LEU A 320 5.52 13.05 -14.10
C LEU A 320 5.53 12.15 -15.31
N TRP A 321 6.00 10.92 -15.13
CA TRP A 321 5.95 9.87 -16.15
C TRP A 321 4.82 8.90 -15.82
N ILE A 322 3.91 8.65 -16.76
CA ILE A 322 2.77 7.76 -16.56
C ILE A 322 2.90 6.59 -17.52
N LEU A 323 2.80 5.36 -17.01
CA LEU A 323 2.74 4.17 -17.84
C LEU A 323 1.33 4.03 -18.41
N GLU A 324 1.17 4.37 -19.69
CA GLU A 324 -0.14 4.39 -20.36
C GLU A 324 -0.58 2.98 -20.78
N ASP A 325 0.36 2.17 -21.26
CA ASP A 325 0.14 0.81 -21.72
C ASP A 325 1.31 -0.10 -21.28
N VAL A 326 1.00 -1.07 -20.41
CA VAL A 326 1.95 -2.05 -19.86
C VAL A 326 2.45 -3.03 -20.92
N THR A 327 1.66 -3.29 -21.97
CA THR A 327 2.00 -4.27 -23.01
C THR A 327 2.83 -3.67 -24.13
N LYS A 328 2.54 -2.41 -24.49
CA LYS A 328 3.28 -1.67 -25.52
C LYS A 328 4.47 -0.90 -24.97
N HIS A 329 4.58 -0.81 -23.64
CA HIS A 329 5.60 -0.02 -22.93
C HIS A 329 5.52 1.47 -23.29
N GLU A 330 4.29 1.98 -23.41
CA GLU A 330 4.05 3.39 -23.77
C GLU A 330 4.03 4.26 -22.52
N TRP A 331 4.86 5.30 -22.53
CA TRP A 331 4.98 6.27 -21.44
C TRP A 331 4.57 7.66 -21.92
N SER A 332 3.79 8.37 -21.11
CA SER A 332 3.55 9.81 -21.29
C SER A 332 4.38 10.62 -20.30
N LYS A 333 4.87 11.79 -20.75
CA LYS A 333 5.66 12.72 -19.93
C LYS A 333 4.89 14.02 -19.76
N GLN A 334 4.73 14.44 -18.51
CA GLN A 334 4.24 15.77 -18.16
C GLN A 334 5.29 16.49 -17.32
N THR A 335 5.38 17.81 -17.49
CA THR A 335 6.35 18.65 -16.79
C THR A 335 5.60 19.68 -15.98
N PHE A 336 5.95 19.79 -14.70
CA PHE A 336 5.29 20.70 -13.78
C PHE A 336 6.31 21.57 -13.05
N GLU A 337 5.96 22.84 -12.91
CA GLU A 337 6.67 23.78 -12.07
C GLU A 337 5.88 23.99 -10.78
N LEU A 338 6.60 23.99 -9.67
CA LEU A 338 6.08 24.18 -8.35
C LEU A 338 6.15 25.67 -7.99
N PRO A 339 5.08 26.26 -7.44
CA PRO A 339 5.10 27.63 -6.93
C PRO A 339 6.13 27.84 -5.80
N LEU A 340 6.51 26.75 -5.12
CA LEU A 340 7.48 26.74 -4.03
C LEU A 340 8.52 25.64 -4.28
N SER A 341 9.80 25.94 -4.01
CA SER A 341 10.86 24.95 -4.08
C SER A 341 10.75 23.98 -2.89
N LEU A 342 10.90 22.69 -3.16
CA LEU A 342 10.83 21.63 -2.17
C LEU A 342 12.22 21.03 -1.94
N SER A 343 12.56 20.72 -0.69
CA SER A 343 13.86 20.12 -0.32
C SER A 343 14.07 18.77 -1.01
N PHE A 344 15.25 18.53 -1.58
CA PHE A 344 15.65 17.22 -2.08
C PHE A 344 17.16 17.08 -2.02
N THR A 345 17.65 16.49 -0.93
CA THR A 345 19.08 16.21 -0.74
C THR A 345 19.36 14.72 -0.92
N LEU A 346 20.36 14.38 -1.74
CA LEU A 346 20.84 12.99 -1.90
C LEU A 346 21.48 12.48 -0.59
N GLY A 347 21.44 11.17 -0.35
CA GLY A 347 22.06 10.55 0.84
C GLY A 347 21.22 10.64 2.11
N ALA A 348 21.75 11.19 3.20
CA ALA A 348 21.07 11.27 4.51
C ALA A 348 20.40 12.64 4.78
N GLY A 349 20.26 13.51 3.78
CA GLY A 349 19.65 14.83 3.97
C GLY A 349 18.11 14.85 3.90
N ASP A 350 17.54 16.03 4.14
CA ASP A 350 16.09 16.29 4.05
C ASP A 350 15.56 16.07 2.63
N ARG A 351 14.45 15.35 2.54
CA ARG A 351 13.80 15.01 1.27
C ARG A 351 12.30 15.15 1.37
N MET A 352 11.78 15.91 0.43
CA MET A 352 10.39 15.97 0.08
C MET A 352 10.11 14.98 -1.04
N ILE A 353 9.29 13.96 -0.75
CA ILE A 353 8.97 12.90 -1.71
C ILE A 353 7.48 12.79 -1.97
N SER A 354 7.13 12.43 -3.20
CA SER A 354 5.76 12.05 -3.54
C SER A 354 5.42 10.68 -2.94
N GLN A 355 4.29 10.63 -2.22
CA GLN A 355 3.79 9.43 -1.55
C GLN A 355 2.57 8.81 -2.26
N GLY A 356 2.01 9.54 -3.22
CA GLY A 356 0.78 9.16 -3.90
C GLY A 356 -0.03 10.37 -4.34
N THR A 357 -1.29 10.11 -4.64
CA THR A 357 -2.30 11.12 -4.92
C THR A 357 -3.46 11.01 -3.94
N ASN A 358 -4.28 12.05 -3.80
CA ASN A 358 -5.61 11.95 -3.18
C ASN A 358 -6.71 11.67 -4.23
N LYS A 359 -7.96 11.56 -3.76
CA LYS A 359 -9.13 11.30 -4.62
C LYS A 359 -9.34 12.39 -5.68
N ALA A 360 -8.94 13.62 -5.39
CA ALA A 360 -9.00 14.74 -6.33
C ALA A 360 -7.88 14.70 -7.39
N GLY A 361 -6.93 13.76 -7.29
CA GLY A 361 -5.80 13.66 -8.21
C GLY A 361 -4.67 14.66 -7.93
N GLU A 362 -4.69 15.34 -6.78
CA GLU A 362 -3.57 16.15 -6.31
C GLU A 362 -2.38 15.24 -5.99
N ILE A 363 -1.18 15.62 -6.42
CA ILE A 363 0.07 14.92 -6.11
C ILE A 363 0.56 15.41 -4.76
N ILE A 364 0.83 14.47 -3.86
CA ILE A 364 1.11 14.78 -2.45
C ILE A 364 2.56 14.53 -2.13
N PHE A 365 3.22 15.58 -1.64
CA PHE A 365 4.59 15.56 -1.22
C PHE A 365 4.69 15.67 0.30
N SER A 366 5.45 14.78 0.93
CA SER A 366 5.73 14.81 2.37
C SER A 366 7.23 14.67 2.67
N PRO A 367 7.72 15.20 3.79
CA PRO A 367 9.09 14.98 4.21
C PRO A 367 9.29 13.52 4.63
N THR A 368 10.50 12.99 4.43
CA THR A 368 10.90 11.65 4.89
C THR A 368 11.45 11.63 6.32
N THR A 369 11.65 12.81 6.90
CA THR A 369 12.33 13.01 8.18
C THR A 369 11.69 14.17 8.93
N LEU A 370 11.63 14.05 10.25
CA LEU A 370 11.32 15.15 11.15
C LEU A 370 12.64 15.60 11.76
N THR A 371 13.08 16.81 11.40
CA THR A 371 14.33 17.39 11.90
C THR A 371 14.01 18.44 12.95
N GLY A 372 14.67 18.33 14.10
CA GLY A 372 14.48 19.26 15.19
C GLY A 372 13.26 18.92 16.06
N ARG A 373 13.31 19.45 17.27
CA ARG A 373 12.37 19.14 18.34
C ARG A 373 11.04 19.88 18.15
N ALA A 374 9.92 19.17 18.31
CA ALA A 374 8.54 19.68 18.26
C ALA A 374 8.24 20.58 17.04
N GLN A 375 8.83 20.28 15.88
CA GLN A 375 8.60 21.06 14.66
C GLN A 375 7.27 20.68 14.00
N PRO A 376 6.57 21.64 13.37
CA PRO A 376 5.34 21.34 12.63
C PRO A 376 5.59 20.39 11.44
N PHE A 377 4.72 19.40 11.27
CA PHE A 377 4.72 18.53 10.09
C PHE A 377 3.89 19.15 8.97
N TYR A 378 4.53 19.43 7.83
CA TYR A 378 3.86 19.98 6.65
C TYR A 378 3.82 18.98 5.49
N VAL A 379 2.66 18.91 4.85
CA VAL A 379 2.41 18.14 3.63
C VAL A 379 1.99 19.10 2.53
N PHE A 380 2.46 18.89 1.30
CA PHE A 380 2.19 19.76 0.17
C PHE A 380 1.33 19.03 -0.85
N TYR A 381 0.19 19.64 -1.18
CA TYR A 381 -0.75 19.14 -2.19
C TYR A 381 -0.57 19.98 -3.43
N PHE A 382 -0.20 19.35 -4.54
CA PHE A 382 -0.04 19.99 -5.84
C PHE A 382 -1.16 19.53 -6.77
N ASN A 383 -1.96 20.46 -7.27
CA ASN A 383 -3.02 20.18 -8.22
C ASN A 383 -2.47 20.30 -9.67
N PRO A 384 -2.37 19.21 -10.44
CA PRO A 384 -1.80 19.24 -11.79
C PRO A 384 -2.59 20.09 -12.79
N ASP A 385 -3.92 20.20 -12.62
CA ASP A 385 -4.81 20.88 -13.55
C ASP A 385 -4.74 22.41 -13.37
N THR A 386 -4.80 22.87 -12.12
CA THR A 386 -4.73 24.30 -11.77
C THR A 386 -3.29 24.80 -11.59
N LYS A 387 -2.32 23.87 -11.50
CA LYS A 387 -0.90 24.14 -11.19
C LYS A 387 -0.70 24.89 -9.87
N SER A 388 -1.68 24.79 -8.98
CA SER A 388 -1.63 25.39 -7.64
C SER A 388 -1.03 24.42 -6.64
N MET A 389 -0.39 24.97 -5.62
CA MET A 389 0.13 24.21 -4.49
C MET A 389 -0.40 24.79 -3.19
N ARG A 390 -0.87 23.94 -2.30
CA ARG A 390 -1.19 24.30 -0.91
C ARG A 390 -0.30 23.55 0.06
N ARG A 391 0.09 24.26 1.12
CA ARG A 391 0.82 23.72 2.26
C ARG A 391 -0.16 23.45 3.39
N VAL A 392 -0.19 22.23 3.88
CA VAL A 392 -1.10 21.78 4.93
C VAL A 392 -0.30 21.37 6.15
N ARG A 393 -0.65 21.91 7.32
CA ARG A 393 -0.08 21.48 8.59
C ARG A 393 -0.83 20.26 9.11
N ILE A 394 -0.13 19.20 9.49
CA ILE A 394 -0.74 18.07 10.19
C ILE A 394 -0.41 18.19 11.68
N HIS A 395 -1.43 18.37 12.50
CA HIS A 395 -1.31 18.41 13.95
C HIS A 395 -1.22 17.00 14.55
N GLY A 396 -0.52 16.86 15.66
CA GLY A 396 -0.38 15.61 16.40
C GLY A 396 0.84 14.78 16.02
N VAL A 397 1.46 15.04 14.86
CA VAL A 397 2.62 14.27 14.35
C VAL A 397 3.90 14.81 14.98
N ALA A 398 4.19 14.38 16.20
CA ALA A 398 5.38 14.77 16.98
C ALA A 398 5.62 16.29 17.03
N ASP A 399 4.55 17.09 17.11
CA ASP A 399 4.60 18.56 17.07
C ASP A 399 4.49 19.21 18.45
N THR A 400 4.63 18.44 19.54
CA THR A 400 4.56 18.93 20.93
C THR A 400 5.71 18.42 21.80
N GLU A 401 6.19 19.28 22.70
CA GLU A 401 7.29 18.96 23.64
C GLU A 401 6.93 17.83 24.60
N GLU A 402 5.66 17.75 24.99
CA GLU A 402 5.13 16.71 25.86
C GLU A 402 5.22 15.34 25.17
N PHE A 403 4.94 15.27 23.86
CA PHE A 403 5.04 14.03 23.11
C PHE A 403 6.49 13.54 23.04
N TRP A 404 7.41 14.45 22.73
CA TRP A 404 8.85 14.15 22.66
C TRP A 404 9.38 13.64 24.00
N SER A 405 9.04 14.33 25.09
CA SER A 405 9.48 13.98 26.44
C SER A 405 8.86 12.66 26.92
N ARG A 406 7.56 12.45 26.66
CA ARG A 406 6.83 11.24 27.06
C ARG A 406 7.37 9.98 26.37
N TYR A 407 7.77 10.11 25.11
CA TYR A 407 8.14 8.97 24.29
C TYR A 407 9.64 8.85 24.00
N GLY A 408 10.46 9.78 24.47
CA GLY A 408 11.92 9.75 24.29
C GLY A 408 12.34 9.94 22.83
N LEU A 409 11.72 10.87 22.11
CA LEU A 409 12.13 11.18 20.75
C LEU A 409 13.47 11.94 20.73
N THR A 410 14.28 11.68 19.71
CA THR A 410 15.64 12.23 19.53
C THR A 410 15.74 13.09 18.27
N ASP A 411 16.83 13.84 18.12
CA ASP A 411 17.06 14.92 17.14
C ASP A 411 16.52 14.72 15.72
N VAL A 412 16.49 13.47 15.23
CA VAL A 412 15.96 13.12 13.91
C VAL A 412 15.04 11.89 14.01
N CYS A 413 13.80 12.05 13.54
CA CYS A 413 12.86 10.95 13.35
C CYS A 413 12.68 10.64 11.86
N CYS A 414 12.54 9.37 11.51
CA CYS A 414 12.13 8.95 10.17
C CYS A 414 10.61 9.07 10.07
N ALA A 415 10.11 9.63 8.98
CA ALA A 415 8.68 9.82 8.74
C ALA A 415 8.26 9.34 7.35
N SER A 416 7.00 8.95 7.24
CA SER A 416 6.36 8.54 6.00
C SER A 416 4.89 8.92 6.07
N PHE A 417 4.33 9.25 4.91
CA PHE A 417 2.95 9.66 4.78
C PHE A 417 2.28 8.80 3.69
N SER A 418 1.01 8.47 3.88
CA SER A 418 0.19 7.75 2.90
C SER A 418 -1.15 8.47 2.78
N PRO A 419 -1.48 9.07 1.63
CA PRO A 419 -2.66 9.94 1.51
C PRO A 419 -4.00 9.20 1.49
N GLN A 420 -4.04 7.99 0.91
CA GLN A 420 -5.26 7.21 0.74
C GLN A 420 -5.12 5.83 1.38
N HIS A 421 -5.17 5.77 2.70
CA HIS A 421 -5.32 4.52 3.42
C HIS A 421 -6.81 4.20 3.57
N ALA A 422 -7.20 2.99 3.15
CA ALA A 422 -8.56 2.50 3.32
C ALA A 422 -8.70 1.81 4.68
N ASP A 423 -9.85 1.97 5.33
CA ASP A 423 -10.14 1.20 6.53
C ASP A 423 -10.56 -0.21 6.17
N SER A 424 -9.90 -1.18 6.79
CA SER A 424 -10.22 -2.59 6.62
C SER A 424 -10.32 -3.29 7.98
N ILE A 425 -11.28 -4.20 8.09
CA ILE A 425 -11.40 -5.14 9.20
C ILE A 425 -11.03 -6.58 8.77
N ALA A 426 -10.47 -6.72 7.57
CA ALA A 426 -9.88 -7.97 7.13
C ALA A 426 -8.83 -8.43 8.15
N SER A 427 -8.71 -9.74 8.30
CA SER A 427 -7.70 -10.35 9.16
C SER A 427 -6.71 -11.13 8.32
N LEU A 428 -5.45 -10.74 8.44
CA LEU A 428 -4.31 -11.54 8.01
C LEU A 428 -3.89 -12.52 9.09
#